data_AF-A0A525WAN0-F1
#
_entry.id   AF-A0A525WAN0-F1
#
_cell.length_a   1.000
_cell.length_b   1.000
_cell.length_c   1.000
_cell.angle_alpha   90.00
_cell.angle_beta   90.00
_cell.angle_gamma   90.00
#
_symmetry.space_group_name_H-M   'P 1'
#
loop_
_entity.id
_entity.type
_entity.pdbx_description
1 polymer ?
#
loop_
_entity_poly.entity_id
_entity_poly.type
_entity_poly.pdbx_seq_one_letter_code
_entity_poly.pdbx_strand_id
1 'polypeptide(L)'
;MATYLEEADGDAACIARALGDIARAMGMAQVARDAGLSRESLYKALSGERSPDFDTILKVIGALGLKLHAEASLSRPRASTSRPSSRTTNRRAAKGALSC
;
A
#
# COMPACT_ATOMS: atom_id res chain seq x y z
N MET A 1 7.42 -22.64 -14.72
CA MET A 1 8.14 -21.36 -14.87
C MET A 1 7.58 -20.38 -13.85
N ALA A 2 8.00 -20.52 -12.60
CA ALA A 2 7.45 -19.82 -11.44
C ALA A 2 8.62 -19.26 -10.61
N THR A 3 9.22 -18.18 -11.09
CA THR A 3 10.30 -17.46 -10.39
C THR A 3 10.33 -16.03 -10.94
N TYR A 4 9.44 -15.17 -10.45
CA TYR A 4 9.55 -13.73 -10.77
C TYR A 4 9.10 -12.80 -9.64
N LEU A 5 8.41 -13.31 -8.62
CA LEU A 5 7.92 -12.48 -7.51
C LEU A 5 8.86 -12.40 -6.30
N GLU A 6 9.90 -13.22 -6.22
CA GLU A 6 10.78 -13.25 -5.03
C GLU A 6 12.06 -12.38 -5.13
N GLU A 7 12.41 -11.88 -6.33
CA GLU A 7 13.66 -11.10 -6.54
C GLU A 7 13.44 -9.64 -6.96
N ALA A 8 12.22 -9.12 -6.85
CA ALA A 8 11.95 -7.72 -7.13
C ALA A 8 11.88 -6.94 -5.81
N ASP A 9 12.98 -6.30 -5.44
CA ASP A 9 13.09 -5.26 -4.40
C ASP A 9 12.17 -4.06 -4.70
N GLY A 10 10.85 -4.27 -4.74
CA GLY A 10 9.87 -3.22 -5.02
C GLY A 10 9.99 -2.58 -6.40
N ASP A 11 10.59 -3.25 -7.39
CA ASP A 11 10.79 -2.68 -8.72
C ASP A 11 9.46 -2.55 -9.49
N ALA A 12 9.16 -1.32 -9.89
CA ALA A 12 8.01 -0.99 -10.73
C ALA A 12 7.97 -1.78 -12.04
N ALA A 13 9.14 -2.16 -12.60
CA ALA A 13 9.21 -2.98 -13.80
C ALA A 13 8.65 -4.40 -13.57
N CYS A 14 8.83 -4.96 -12.37
CA CYS A 14 8.29 -6.27 -12.03
C CYS A 14 6.75 -6.25 -11.92
N ILE A 15 6.22 -5.23 -11.24
CA ILE A 15 4.77 -5.00 -11.15
C ILE A 15 4.17 -4.83 -12.54
N ALA A 16 4.82 -4.04 -13.40
CA ALA A 16 4.40 -3.83 -14.77
C ALA A 16 4.34 -5.13 -15.58
N ARG A 17 5.35 -5.99 -15.41
CA ARG A 17 5.40 -7.29 -16.08
C ARG A 17 4.28 -8.22 -15.63
N ALA A 18 4.03 -8.30 -14.32
CA ALA A 18 2.94 -9.10 -13.77
C ALA A 18 1.56 -8.63 -14.27
N LEU A 19 1.32 -7.31 -14.28
CA LEU A 19 0.11 -6.73 -14.88
C LEU A 19 0.03 -7.04 -16.38
N GLY A 20 1.16 -7.05 -17.09
CA GLY A 20 1.27 -7.47 -18.48
C GLY A 20 0.80 -8.89 -18.72
N ASP A 21 1.20 -9.83 -17.87
CA ASP A 21 0.80 -11.23 -18.02
C ASP A 21 -0.70 -11.43 -17.74
N ILE A 22 -1.26 -10.72 -16.76
CA ILE A 22 -2.72 -10.72 -16.51
C ILE A 22 -3.47 -10.10 -17.70
N ALA A 23 -3.00 -8.96 -18.22
CA ALA A 23 -3.61 -8.29 -19.37
C ALA A 23 -3.57 -9.14 -20.65
N ARG A 24 -2.53 -9.97 -20.85
CA ARG A 24 -2.46 -10.93 -21.95
C ARG A 24 -3.54 -11.99 -21.85
N ALA A 25 -3.80 -12.53 -20.65
CA ALA A 25 -4.82 -13.54 -20.43
C ALA A 25 -6.24 -13.01 -20.68
N MET A 26 -6.50 -11.74 -20.36
CA MET A 26 -7.81 -11.10 -20.59
C MET A 26 -8.02 -10.56 -22.02
N GLY A 27 -6.91 -10.25 -22.72
CA GLY A 27 -6.94 -9.67 -24.06
C GLY A 27 -6.50 -8.21 -24.06
N MET A 28 -5.25 -8.00 -24.50
CA MET A 28 -4.57 -6.70 -24.53
C MET A 28 -5.36 -5.58 -25.21
N ALA A 29 -6.10 -5.90 -26.28
CA ALA A 29 -6.88 -4.89 -27.00
C ALA A 29 -8.07 -4.35 -26.19
N GLN A 30 -8.69 -5.20 -25.35
CA GLN A 30 -9.80 -4.79 -24.47
C GLN A 30 -9.25 -3.96 -23.31
N VAL A 31 -8.19 -4.44 -22.67
CA VAL A 31 -7.52 -3.72 -21.56
C VAL A 31 -7.06 -2.33 -21.99
N ALA A 32 -6.49 -2.18 -23.19
CA ALA A 32 -6.09 -0.86 -23.71
C ALA A 32 -7.28 0.10 -23.82
N ARG A 33 -8.42 -0.38 -24.31
CA ARG A 33 -9.65 0.43 -24.44
C ARG A 33 -10.18 0.84 -23.07
N ASP A 34 -10.27 -0.11 -22.15
CA ASP A 34 -10.84 0.11 -20.83
C ASP A 34 -9.94 0.99 -19.95
N ALA A 35 -8.61 0.88 -20.12
CA ALA A 35 -7.64 1.75 -19.46
C ALA A 35 -7.56 3.16 -20.09
N GLY A 36 -8.19 3.39 -21.24
CA GLY A 36 -8.07 4.64 -21.99
C GLY A 36 -6.65 4.90 -22.52
N LEU A 37 -5.90 3.84 -22.81
CA LEU A 37 -4.51 3.91 -23.28
C LEU A 37 -4.42 3.49 -24.75
N SER A 38 -3.46 4.06 -25.47
CA SER A 38 -3.11 3.53 -26.79
C SER A 38 -2.49 2.13 -26.62
N ARG A 39 -2.65 1.26 -27.63
CA ARG A 39 -2.03 -0.08 -27.62
C ARG A 39 -0.52 0.01 -27.47
N GLU A 40 0.10 0.99 -28.12
CA GLU A 40 1.54 1.22 -28.05
C GLU A 40 1.97 1.63 -26.63
N SER A 41 1.23 2.56 -26.00
CA SER A 41 1.49 2.97 -24.62
C SER A 41 1.30 1.80 -23.64
N LEU A 42 0.26 0.99 -23.82
CA LEU A 42 0.03 -0.19 -22.98
C LEU A 42 1.17 -1.20 -23.13
N TYR A 43 1.60 -1.50 -24.36
CA TYR A 43 2.69 -2.43 -24.58
C TYR A 43 4.02 -1.91 -24.04
N LYS A 44 4.32 -0.61 -24.20
CA LYS A 44 5.52 0.01 -23.62
C LYS A 44 5.49 0.04 -22.10
N ALA A 45 4.32 0.24 -21.50
CA ALA A 45 4.16 0.27 -20.05
C ALA A 45 4.27 -1.12 -19.42
N LEU A 46 3.79 -2.16 -20.11
CA LEU A 46 3.73 -3.54 -19.60
C LEU A 46 4.85 -4.45 -20.14
N SER A 47 5.78 -3.92 -20.95
CA SER A 47 6.90 -4.70 -21.49
C SER A 47 7.90 -5.12 -20.40
N GLY A 48 7.98 -4.35 -19.31
CA GLY A 48 8.97 -4.51 -18.25
C GLY A 48 10.32 -3.89 -18.57
N GLU A 49 10.44 -3.17 -19.70
CA GLU A 49 11.69 -2.56 -20.17
C GLU A 49 11.90 -1.16 -19.58
N ARG A 50 10.82 -0.52 -19.10
CA ARG A 50 10.83 0.76 -18.41
C ARG A 50 9.83 0.74 -17.25
N SER A 51 10.13 1.49 -16.19
CA SER A 51 9.16 1.74 -15.13
C SER A 51 8.00 2.58 -15.70
N PRO A 52 6.74 2.10 -15.63
CA PRO A 52 5.59 2.88 -16.05
C PRO A 52 5.26 3.95 -15.01
N ASP A 53 4.62 5.04 -15.45
CA ASP A 53 4.08 6.03 -14.53
C ASP A 53 3.00 5.40 -13.64
N PHE A 54 2.93 5.83 -12.39
CA PHE A 54 1.97 5.29 -11.43
C PHE A 54 0.50 5.50 -11.88
N ASP A 55 0.21 6.62 -12.56
CA ASP A 55 -1.09 6.86 -13.19
C ASP A 55 -1.46 5.77 -14.22
N THR A 56 -0.48 5.29 -14.99
CA THR A 56 -0.68 4.19 -15.95
C THR A 56 -0.97 2.87 -15.22
N ILE A 57 -0.25 2.60 -14.12
CA ILE A 57 -0.49 1.42 -13.28
C ILE A 57 -1.94 1.43 -12.75
N LEU A 58 -2.40 2.55 -12.19
CA LEU A 58 -3.75 2.66 -11.65
C LEU A 58 -4.83 2.46 -12.73
N LYS A 59 -4.63 3.02 -13.92
CA LYS A 59 -5.54 2.83 -15.07
C LYS A 59 -5.63 1.36 -15.48
N VAL A 60 -4.49 0.67 -15.58
CA VAL A 60 -4.46 -0.76 -15.93
C VAL A 60 -5.10 -1.60 -14.83
N ILE A 61 -4.80 -1.34 -13.56
CA ILE A 61 -5.43 -2.02 -12.42
C ILE A 61 -6.96 -1.87 -12.47
N GLY A 62 -7.46 -0.66 -12.73
CA GLY A 62 -8.89 -0.39 -12.89
C GLY A 62 -9.51 -1.13 -14.09
N ALA A 63 -8.82 -1.12 -15.24
CA ALA A 63 -9.26 -1.83 -16.45
C ALA A 63 -9.31 -3.36 -16.27
N LEU A 64 -8.44 -3.90 -15.40
CA LEU A 64 -8.42 -5.31 -15.03
C LEU A 64 -9.45 -5.65 -13.93
N GLY A 65 -10.18 -4.67 -13.40
CA GLY A 65 -11.12 -4.86 -12.29
C GLY A 65 -10.46 -5.16 -10.94
N LEU A 66 -9.18 -4.83 -10.80
CA LEU A 66 -8.40 -5.07 -9.59
C LEU A 66 -8.50 -3.87 -8.62
N LYS A 67 -8.27 -4.13 -7.33
CA LYS A 67 -8.19 -3.09 -6.29
C LYS A 67 -6.81 -3.09 -5.65
N LEU A 68 -6.14 -1.95 -5.70
CA LEU A 68 -4.86 -1.77 -5.02
C LEU A 68 -5.10 -1.43 -3.55
N HIS A 69 -4.58 -2.26 -2.66
CA HIS A 69 -4.57 -2.02 -1.22
C HIS A 69 -3.14 -1.81 -0.76
N ALA A 70 -2.89 -0.70 -0.07
CA ALA A 70 -1.61 -0.43 0.57
C ALA A 70 -1.78 -0.61 2.08
N GLU A 71 -0.91 -1.41 2.67
CA GLU A 71 -0.82 -1.59 4.12
C GLU A 71 0.48 -1.01 4.62
N ALA A 72 0.41 -0.26 5.73
CA ALA A 72 1.61 0.26 6.36
C ALA A 72 2.40 -0.90 6.96
N SER A 73 3.59 -1.15 6.42
CA SER A 73 4.55 -2.06 7.05
C SER A 73 5.10 -1.38 8.30
N LEU A 74 4.50 -1.66 9.46
CA LEU A 74 5.04 -1.27 10.76
C LEU A 74 6.31 -2.10 11.05
N SER A 75 7.42 -1.81 10.37
CA SER A 75 8.74 -2.14 10.89
C SER A 75 9.05 -1.17 12.02
N ARG A 76 8.50 -1.48 13.20
CA ARG A 76 8.68 -0.69 14.42
C ARG A 76 10.18 -0.58 14.75
N PRO A 77 10.66 0.62 15.06
CA PRO A 77 11.14 0.81 16.43
C PRO A 77 10.81 2.20 16.96
N ARG A 78 9.83 2.30 17.86
CA ARG A 78 9.94 3.19 19.03
C ARG A 78 8.84 2.92 20.04
N ALA A 79 9.26 2.41 21.19
CA ALA A 79 8.58 2.73 22.43
C ALA A 79 8.71 4.25 22.63
N SER A 80 7.65 5.00 22.36
CA SER A 80 7.47 6.35 22.92
C SER A 80 6.62 6.23 24.18
N THR A 81 7.20 5.65 25.22
CA THR A 81 6.66 5.76 26.58
C THR A 81 6.84 7.20 27.03
N SER A 82 5.87 8.06 26.71
CA SER A 82 5.69 9.32 27.42
C SER A 82 4.86 9.04 28.68
N ARG A 83 5.53 8.93 29.83
CA ARG A 83 4.96 9.19 31.16
C ARG A 83 5.77 10.35 31.77
N PRO A 84 5.22 11.19 32.68
CA PRO A 84 3.99 10.97 33.46
C PRO A 84 3.01 12.16 33.48
N SER A 85 1.71 11.91 33.58
CA SER A 85 0.73 12.91 34.06
C SER A 85 0.40 12.59 35.51
N SER A 86 1.21 13.12 36.43
CA SER A 86 0.91 13.12 37.86
C SER A 86 -0.14 14.19 38.16
N ARG A 87 -1.42 13.83 38.00
CA ARG A 87 -2.54 14.57 38.60
C ARG A 87 -2.99 13.82 39.86
N THR A 88 -2.21 13.95 40.93
CA THR A 88 -2.64 13.59 42.28
C THR A 88 -3.51 14.71 42.81
N THR A 89 -4.82 14.63 42.59
CA THR A 89 -5.80 15.32 43.42
C THR A 89 -6.74 14.26 43.99
N ASN A 90 -6.30 13.61 45.06
CA ASN A 90 -7.21 12.79 45.86
C ASN A 90 -7.03 13.06 47.35
N ARG A 91 -8.07 13.70 47.90
CA ARG A 91 -8.67 13.47 49.22
C ARG A 91 -7.72 13.43 50.43
N ARG A 92 -7.70 14.53 51.17
CA ARG A 92 -7.70 14.47 52.63
C ARG A 92 -9.02 14.99 53.17
N ALA A 93 -10.00 14.10 53.21
CA ALA A 93 -10.99 14.10 54.27
C ALA A 93 -10.31 13.47 55.50
N ALA A 94 -10.08 14.26 56.54
CA ALA A 94 -9.76 13.75 57.85
C ALA A 94 -10.85 14.24 58.81
N LYS A 95 -11.82 13.36 59.03
CA LYS A 95 -12.68 13.35 60.21
C LYS A 95 -11.83 12.96 61.43
N GLY A 96 -11.99 13.70 62.52
CA GLY A 96 -11.61 13.38 63.90
C GLY A 96 -12.02 14.61 64.72
N ALA A 97 -13.13 14.67 65.45
CA ALA A 97 -13.72 13.75 66.44
C ALA A 97 -12.77 13.50 67.63
N LEU A 98 -13.23 13.95 68.82
CA LEU A 98 -12.69 13.77 70.18
C LEU A 98 -11.44 14.62 70.52
N SER A 99 -11.23 15.21 71.69
CA SER A 99 -11.94 15.35 72.98
C SER A 99 -11.04 16.24 73.86
N CYS A 100 -11.63 16.88 74.87
CA CYS A 100 -11.05 17.72 75.94
C CYS A 100 -10.90 19.21 75.63
#